data_AF-A0A0S8A7F2-F1
#
_entry.id   AF-A0A0S8A7F2-F1
#
_cell.length_a   1.000
_cell.length_b   1.000
_cell.length_c   1.000
_cell.angle_alpha   90.00
_cell.angle_beta   90.00
_cell.angle_gamma   90.00
#
_symmetry.space_group_name_H-M   'P 1'
#
loop_
_entity.id
_entity.type
_entity.pdbx_description
1 polymer ?
#
loop_
_entity_poly.entity_id
_entity_poly.type
_entity_poly.pdbx_seq_one_letter_code
_entity_poly.pdbx_strand_id
1 'polypeptide(L)'
;MLKAAATMNVNVPESVTAGAVLPIAVDVTNVGAGHNIPSGFSQERQMWIELIVTDANGGEVYKSGYLIDSAHPETGEMTPDGSLDDEDLQNYTVTLDPVVGNNIGMTHGPDYNQRHDGVNLGLVNFGNEFISYDDTTGEEVEEFLPFAAEHMNNSISIPPLETRTNTYDVPLPADVEGPITIRARLLFRAFPPRFLRFLAEQTAEFDLIDEALVDRNKIVEMVGPKTVTVIVIP
;
A
#
# COMPACT_ATOMS: atom_id res chain seq x y z
N MET A 1 -20.25 1.33 4.67
CA MET A 1 -20.25 1.69 3.23
C MET A 1 -19.01 1.15 2.51
N LEU A 2 -17.79 1.31 3.05
CA LEU A 2 -16.55 0.81 2.40
C LEU A 2 -16.54 -0.68 2.04
N LYS A 3 -17.05 -1.56 2.93
CA LYS A 3 -17.10 -3.02 2.69
C LYS A 3 -18.01 -3.46 1.53
N ALA A 4 -18.83 -2.55 1.01
CA ALA A 4 -19.70 -2.80 -0.14
C ALA A 4 -19.19 -2.13 -1.42
N ALA A 5 -18.08 -1.39 -1.36
CA ALA A 5 -17.56 -0.62 -2.50
C ALA A 5 -16.77 -1.50 -3.49
N ALA A 6 -16.09 -2.52 -3.00
CA ALA A 6 -15.21 -3.37 -3.80
C ALA A 6 -15.41 -4.86 -3.52
N THR A 7 -15.07 -5.68 -4.51
CA THR A 7 -14.86 -7.12 -4.36
C THR A 7 -13.44 -7.49 -4.78
N MET A 8 -12.94 -8.62 -4.29
CA MET A 8 -11.60 -9.10 -4.61
C MET A 8 -11.61 -10.61 -4.88
N ASN A 9 -10.90 -11.02 -5.93
CA ASN A 9 -10.62 -12.42 -6.26
C ASN A 9 -9.10 -12.63 -6.35
N VAL A 10 -8.65 -13.81 -5.92
CA VAL A 10 -7.24 -14.22 -5.99
C VAL A 10 -7.17 -15.42 -6.90
N ASN A 11 -6.50 -15.25 -8.05
CA ASN A 11 -6.32 -16.28 -9.05
C ASN A 11 -4.88 -16.78 -8.99
N VAL A 12 -4.73 -18.10 -8.88
CA VAL A 12 -3.46 -18.80 -8.79
C VAL A 12 -3.54 -20.08 -9.64
N PRO A 13 -2.41 -20.61 -10.14
CA PRO A 13 -2.41 -21.92 -10.77
C PRO A 13 -2.79 -23.01 -9.75
N GLU A 14 -3.31 -24.15 -10.22
CA GLU A 14 -3.63 -25.29 -9.35
C GLU A 14 -2.38 -25.90 -8.71
N SER A 15 -1.25 -25.81 -9.41
CA SER A 15 0.05 -26.30 -8.96
C SER A 15 1.22 -25.47 -9.50
N VAL A 16 2.36 -25.55 -8.82
CA VAL A 16 3.62 -24.88 -9.17
C VAL A 16 4.79 -25.78 -8.83
N THR A 17 5.86 -25.74 -9.63
CA THR A 17 7.10 -26.48 -9.34
C THR A 17 7.91 -25.78 -8.25
N ALA A 18 8.52 -26.53 -7.34
CA ALA A 18 9.45 -25.96 -6.36
C ALA A 18 10.61 -25.22 -7.05
N GLY A 19 11.06 -24.09 -6.52
CA GLY A 19 12.08 -23.25 -7.17
C GLY A 19 11.59 -22.43 -8.37
N ALA A 20 10.34 -22.60 -8.82
CA ALA A 20 9.76 -21.80 -9.90
C ALA A 20 9.15 -20.48 -9.39
N VAL A 21 8.75 -19.63 -10.34
CA VAL A 21 7.95 -18.44 -10.04
C VAL A 21 6.49 -18.84 -9.92
N LEU A 22 5.85 -18.45 -8.82
CA LEU A 22 4.42 -18.56 -8.60
C LEU A 22 3.72 -17.27 -9.07
N PRO A 23 2.99 -17.29 -10.20
CA PRO A 23 2.17 -16.17 -10.62
C PRO A 23 0.89 -16.11 -9.79
N ILE A 24 0.59 -14.94 -9.23
CA ILE A 24 -0.62 -14.64 -8.47
C ILE A 24 -1.27 -13.44 -9.12
N ALA A 25 -2.56 -13.50 -9.45
CA ALA A 25 -3.32 -12.35 -9.94
C ALA A 25 -4.43 -12.00 -8.95
N VAL A 26 -4.41 -10.78 -8.43
CA VAL A 26 -5.43 -10.24 -7.54
C VAL A 26 -6.28 -9.25 -8.30
N ASP A 27 -7.52 -9.65 -8.56
CA ASP A 27 -8.51 -8.81 -9.22
C ASP A 27 -9.31 -8.04 -8.18
N VAL A 28 -9.31 -6.71 -8.28
CA VAL A 28 -10.14 -5.83 -7.44
C VAL A 28 -11.14 -5.11 -8.33
N THR A 29 -12.42 -5.27 -8.03
CA THR A 29 -13.53 -4.70 -8.82
C THR A 29 -14.27 -3.64 -8.01
N ASN A 30 -14.51 -2.47 -8.61
CA ASN A 30 -15.40 -1.46 -8.04
C ASN A 30 -16.86 -1.82 -8.35
N VAL A 31 -17.56 -2.37 -7.35
CA VAL A 31 -18.94 -2.86 -7.52
C VAL A 31 -20.00 -1.93 -6.94
N GLY A 32 -19.60 -1.02 -6.04
CA GLY A 32 -20.54 -0.26 -5.22
C GLY A 32 -20.50 1.25 -5.42
N ALA A 33 -19.43 1.81 -6.01
CA ALA A 33 -19.31 3.25 -6.19
C ALA A 33 -19.60 3.67 -7.64
N GLY A 34 -20.42 4.72 -7.79
CA GLY A 34 -20.67 5.39 -9.09
C GLY A 34 -19.55 6.33 -9.55
N HIS A 35 -18.41 6.30 -8.86
CA HIS A 35 -17.19 7.06 -9.16
C HIS A 35 -15.96 6.17 -8.88
N ASN A 36 -14.76 6.64 -9.19
CA ASN A 36 -13.52 5.86 -9.01
C ASN A 36 -13.27 5.50 -7.53
N ILE A 37 -12.63 4.36 -7.24
CA ILE A 37 -12.19 4.02 -5.89
C ILE A 37 -10.67 3.76 -5.82
N PRO A 38 -9.98 4.28 -4.78
CA PRO A 38 -10.46 5.31 -3.88
C PRO A 38 -10.69 6.65 -4.61
N SER A 39 -11.47 7.53 -4.01
CA SER A 39 -11.87 8.83 -4.55
C SER A 39 -11.72 9.92 -3.49
N GLY A 40 -11.57 11.16 -3.94
CA GLY A 40 -11.39 12.32 -3.09
C GLY A 40 -10.00 12.92 -3.21
N PHE A 41 -9.62 13.71 -2.20
CA PHE A 41 -8.28 14.27 -2.11
C PHE A 41 -7.27 13.14 -1.96
N SER A 42 -6.35 13.11 -2.89
CA SER A 42 -5.67 11.93 -3.42
C SER A 42 -4.69 11.28 -2.45
N GLN A 43 -4.00 12.10 -1.66
CA GLN A 43 -3.06 11.63 -0.67
C GLN A 43 -3.66 11.35 0.69
N GLU A 44 -4.91 11.71 0.96
CA GLU A 44 -5.53 11.35 2.23
C GLU A 44 -5.81 9.84 2.23
N ARG A 45 -6.31 9.28 1.12
CA ARG A 45 -6.79 7.90 1.17
C ARG A 45 -5.73 6.93 0.72
N GLN A 46 -5.34 6.03 1.62
CA GLN A 46 -4.56 4.85 1.24
C GLN A 46 -5.53 3.68 1.06
N MET A 47 -5.49 3.04 -0.11
CA MET A 47 -6.18 1.79 -0.38
C MET A 47 -5.17 0.82 -0.98
N TRP A 48 -4.91 -0.31 -0.34
CA TRP A 48 -3.83 -1.20 -0.77
C TRP A 48 -4.16 -2.67 -0.56
N ILE A 49 -3.38 -3.54 -1.19
CA ILE A 49 -3.44 -4.98 -0.99
C ILE A 49 -2.36 -5.39 0.00
N GLU A 50 -2.76 -6.05 1.08
CA GLU A 50 -1.85 -6.87 1.88
C GLU A 50 -1.86 -8.29 1.29
N LEU A 51 -0.70 -8.81 0.92
CA LEU A 51 -0.51 -10.16 0.40
C LEU A 51 0.53 -10.88 1.27
N ILE A 52 0.20 -12.06 1.77
CA ILE A 52 1.10 -12.92 2.54
C ILE A 52 1.10 -14.30 1.90
N VAL A 53 2.29 -14.83 1.61
CA VAL A 53 2.53 -16.15 1.02
C VAL A 53 3.35 -16.97 2.02
N THR A 54 2.84 -18.13 2.38
CA THR A 54 3.45 -19.04 3.37
C THR A 54 3.56 -20.45 2.82
N ASP A 55 4.57 -21.18 3.25
CA ASP A 55 4.72 -22.61 2.98
C ASP A 55 3.90 -23.47 3.97
N ALA A 56 3.96 -24.80 3.82
CA ALA A 56 3.25 -25.73 4.70
C ALA A 56 3.74 -25.76 6.15
N ASN A 57 4.96 -25.28 6.41
CA ASN A 57 5.53 -25.16 7.75
C ASN A 57 5.16 -23.84 8.44
N GLY A 58 4.44 -22.95 7.73
CA GLY A 58 4.16 -21.60 8.20
C GLY A 58 5.33 -20.63 7.99
N GLY A 59 6.36 -21.04 7.24
CA GLY A 59 7.45 -20.18 6.82
C GLY A 59 6.94 -19.12 5.84
N GLU A 60 7.28 -17.85 6.08
CA GLU A 60 6.94 -16.75 5.20
C GLU A 60 7.84 -16.80 3.95
N VAL A 61 7.21 -17.05 2.79
CA VAL A 61 7.89 -17.08 1.48
C VAL A 61 7.96 -15.68 0.90
N TYR A 62 6.88 -14.91 1.05
CA TYR A 62 6.77 -13.55 0.53
C TYR A 62 5.68 -12.79 1.27
N LYS A 63 5.85 -11.48 1.43
CA LYS A 63 4.78 -10.58 1.87
C LYS A 63 4.92 -9.21 1.21
N SER A 64 3.80 -8.51 1.09
CA SER A 64 3.74 -7.11 0.68
C SER A 64 2.53 -6.39 1.25
N GLY A 65 2.62 -5.07 1.41
CA GLY A 65 1.54 -4.25 1.98
C GLY A 65 1.26 -4.53 3.45
N TYR A 66 2.27 -5.03 4.16
CA TYR A 66 2.25 -5.26 5.59
C TYR A 66 2.75 -4.03 6.35
N LEU A 67 2.41 -3.97 7.63
CA LEU A 67 2.80 -2.90 8.54
C LEU A 67 3.69 -3.47 9.65
N ILE A 68 4.59 -2.64 10.16
CA ILE A 68 5.52 -2.99 11.22
C ILE A 68 5.34 -1.97 12.33
N ASP A 69 5.03 -2.45 13.53
CA ASP A 69 4.96 -1.65 14.75
C ASP A 69 6.34 -1.04 15.05
N SER A 70 6.42 0.28 15.07
CA SER A 70 7.66 1.06 15.12
C SER A 70 7.46 2.35 15.94
N ALA A 71 8.55 2.85 16.51
CA ALA A 71 8.48 4.11 17.26
C ALA A 71 8.57 5.31 16.30
N HIS A 72 7.82 6.37 16.60
CA HIS A 72 7.83 7.67 15.91
C HIS A 72 8.27 8.82 16.85
N PRO A 73 9.58 8.95 17.17
CA PRO A 73 10.07 9.96 18.11
C PRO A 73 9.81 11.41 17.66
N GLU A 74 9.66 11.65 16.36
CA GLU A 74 9.34 12.95 15.77
C GLU A 74 8.01 13.52 16.27
N THR A 75 7.04 12.66 16.59
CA THR A 75 5.71 13.02 17.10
C THR A 75 5.45 12.57 18.54
N GLY A 76 6.49 12.09 19.21
CA GLY A 76 6.48 11.78 20.64
C GLY A 76 6.22 10.32 21.00
N GLU A 77 6.08 9.44 20.01
CA GLU A 77 5.99 8.00 20.24
C GLU A 77 7.40 7.41 20.40
N MET A 78 7.84 7.24 21.63
CA MET A 78 9.22 6.81 21.91
C MET A 78 9.44 5.29 21.84
N THR A 79 8.37 4.52 21.81
CA THR A 79 8.39 3.05 21.80
C THR A 79 7.17 2.55 21.06
N PRO A 80 7.28 1.42 20.30
CA PRO A 80 6.14 0.82 19.64
C PRO A 80 5.02 0.52 20.65
N ASP A 81 3.80 0.93 20.33
CA ASP A 81 2.65 0.86 21.22
C ASP A 81 1.74 -0.35 20.94
N GLY A 82 2.03 -1.10 19.86
CA GLY A 82 1.27 -2.27 19.41
C GLY A 82 0.10 -1.95 18.49
N SER A 83 -0.11 -0.68 18.16
CA SER A 83 -0.99 -0.24 17.08
C SER A 83 -0.30 -0.45 15.74
N LEU A 84 -1.08 -0.82 14.73
CA LEU A 84 -0.62 -0.84 13.34
C LEU A 84 -1.36 0.19 12.49
N ASP A 85 -2.34 0.90 13.07
CA ASP A 85 -3.22 1.77 12.30
C ASP A 85 -2.50 3.05 11.83
N ASP A 86 -1.54 3.48 12.63
CA ASP A 86 -0.67 4.64 12.54
C ASP A 86 0.68 4.31 11.87
N GLU A 87 0.91 3.07 11.45
CA GLU A 87 2.17 2.67 10.84
C GLU A 87 2.23 3.01 9.34
N ASP A 88 3.35 3.52 8.86
CA ASP A 88 3.54 3.78 7.45
C ASP A 88 3.74 2.48 6.64
N LEU A 89 3.26 2.51 5.39
CA LEU A 89 3.49 1.42 4.44
C LEU A 89 5.00 1.31 4.18
N GLN A 90 5.51 0.09 4.13
CA GLN A 90 6.93 -0.22 3.94
C GLN A 90 7.44 0.05 2.50
N ASN A 91 6.75 0.91 1.74
CA ASN A 91 7.05 1.24 0.36
C ASN A 91 8.17 2.27 0.28
N TYR A 92 8.05 3.44 0.92
CA TYR A 92 9.13 4.42 0.91
C TYR A 92 8.99 5.35 2.11
N THR A 93 10.09 5.96 2.52
CA THR A 93 10.10 7.12 3.41
C THR A 93 10.45 8.37 2.60
N VAL A 94 9.75 9.47 2.90
CA VAL A 94 9.97 10.77 2.26
C VAL A 94 10.55 11.72 3.29
N THR A 95 11.58 12.45 2.92
CA THR A 95 12.07 13.62 3.63
C THR A 95 11.39 14.85 3.05
N LEU A 96 10.65 15.58 3.88
CA LEU A 96 9.95 16.79 3.49
C LEU A 96 10.75 18.02 3.88
N ASP A 97 10.69 19.06 3.05
CA ASP A 97 11.16 20.39 3.45
C ASP A 97 10.29 20.91 4.62
N PRO A 98 10.87 21.31 5.76
CA PRO A 98 10.11 21.68 6.95
C PRO A 98 9.32 23.00 6.79
N VAL A 99 9.63 23.81 5.77
CA VAL A 99 9.01 25.12 5.52
C VAL A 99 7.99 25.04 4.40
N VAL A 100 8.31 24.33 3.32
CA VAL A 100 7.48 24.30 2.10
C VAL A 100 6.73 22.97 1.93
N GLY A 101 7.18 21.90 2.60
CA GLY A 101 6.57 20.57 2.55
C GLY A 101 6.73 19.83 1.23
N ASN A 102 7.60 20.32 0.35
CA ASN A 102 7.98 19.62 -0.88
C ASN A 102 8.91 18.45 -0.55
N ASN A 103 8.94 17.45 -1.44
CA ASN A 103 9.81 16.29 -1.30
C ASN A 103 11.27 16.69 -1.59
N ILE A 104 12.17 16.47 -0.63
CA ILE A 104 13.62 16.75 -0.77
C ILE A 104 14.48 15.49 -0.68
N GLY A 105 13.85 14.33 -0.51
CA GLY A 105 14.53 13.04 -0.50
C GLY A 105 13.56 11.88 -0.34
N MET A 106 13.83 10.77 -0.99
CA MET A 106 13.04 9.54 -0.88
C MET A 106 13.98 8.37 -0.61
N THR A 107 13.64 7.56 0.40
CA THR A 107 14.31 6.28 0.65
C THR A 107 13.33 5.16 0.40
N HIS A 108 13.77 4.19 -0.39
CA HIS A 108 12.98 3.04 -0.81
C HIS A 108 12.95 1.98 0.29
N GLY A 109 11.76 1.57 0.71
CA GLY A 109 11.55 0.50 1.67
C GLY A 109 11.54 -0.89 1.03
N PRO A 110 11.34 -1.97 1.81
CA PRO A 110 11.34 -3.34 1.29
C PRO A 110 10.17 -3.65 0.35
N ASP A 111 9.05 -2.93 0.46
CA ASP A 111 7.95 -2.98 -0.51
C ASP A 111 8.20 -2.06 -1.72
N TYR A 112 9.31 -1.31 -1.75
CA TYR A 112 9.76 -0.55 -2.92
C TYR A 112 10.35 -1.47 -3.98
N ASN A 113 9.53 -2.38 -4.47
CA ASN A 113 9.71 -2.92 -5.80
C ASN A 113 8.69 -2.18 -6.62
N GLN A 114 9.10 -1.02 -7.15
CA GLN A 114 8.22 -0.34 -8.08
C GLN A 114 7.89 -1.34 -9.18
N ARG A 115 6.59 -1.47 -9.49
CA ARG A 115 6.16 -2.04 -10.77
C ARG A 115 6.74 -1.29 -11.99
N HIS A 116 7.55 -0.24 -11.80
CA HIS A 116 8.50 0.27 -12.79
C HIS A 116 9.45 -0.84 -13.25
N ASP A 117 9.87 -0.75 -14.51
CA ASP A 117 10.75 -1.73 -15.17
C ASP A 117 10.19 -3.17 -15.28
N GLY A 118 8.88 -3.36 -15.05
CA GLY A 118 8.18 -4.61 -15.35
C GLY A 118 8.26 -5.70 -14.28
N VAL A 119 8.66 -5.35 -13.05
CA VAL A 119 8.68 -6.29 -11.91
C VAL A 119 7.30 -6.38 -11.26
N ASN A 120 6.76 -7.58 -11.11
CA ASN A 120 5.48 -7.83 -10.45
C ASN A 120 5.69 -8.24 -8.98
N LEU A 121 6.30 -7.36 -8.18
CA LEU A 121 6.47 -7.55 -6.72
C LEU A 121 6.24 -6.20 -6.02
N GLY A 122 6.24 -6.19 -4.69
CA GLY A 122 6.07 -4.97 -3.90
C GLY A 122 4.62 -4.56 -3.63
N LEU A 123 4.45 -3.34 -3.12
CA LEU A 123 3.15 -2.80 -2.73
C LEU A 123 2.23 -2.59 -3.93
N VAL A 124 1.00 -3.08 -3.83
CA VAL A 124 -0.11 -2.65 -4.70
C VAL A 124 -0.91 -1.59 -3.98
N ASN A 125 -0.77 -0.36 -4.42
CA ASN A 125 -1.56 0.78 -3.97
C ASN A 125 -2.59 1.16 -5.03
N PHE A 126 -3.72 1.69 -4.57
CA PHE A 126 -4.73 2.31 -5.40
C PHE A 126 -4.93 3.72 -4.88
N GLY A 127 -4.99 4.66 -5.80
CA GLY A 127 -4.93 6.04 -5.40
C GLY A 127 -5.18 7.00 -6.53
N ASN A 128 -5.14 8.25 -6.11
CA ASN A 128 -4.92 9.38 -6.96
C ASN A 128 -3.56 9.93 -6.51
N GLU A 129 -2.80 10.54 -7.40
CA GLU A 129 -1.47 11.09 -7.09
C GLU A 129 -1.44 12.56 -7.49
N PHE A 130 -0.84 13.39 -6.66
CA PHE A 130 -0.53 14.76 -7.01
C PHE A 130 0.76 14.78 -7.81
N ILE A 131 0.73 15.45 -8.95
CA ILE A 131 1.91 15.50 -9.82
C ILE A 131 2.18 16.94 -10.28
N SER A 132 3.46 17.24 -10.41
CA SER A 132 4.00 18.38 -11.14
C SER A 132 4.89 17.85 -12.29
N TYR A 133 5.41 18.75 -13.10
CA TYR A 133 6.39 18.41 -14.14
C TYR A 133 7.68 19.19 -13.91
N ASP A 134 8.83 18.53 -14.02
CA ASP A 134 10.11 19.21 -13.95
C ASP A 134 10.25 20.15 -15.17
N ASP A 135 10.40 21.46 -14.91
CA ASP A 135 10.49 22.49 -15.96
C ASP A 135 11.67 22.31 -16.93
N THR A 136 12.70 21.54 -16.53
CA THR A 136 13.92 21.31 -17.31
C THR A 136 13.87 20.01 -18.09
N THR A 137 13.41 18.91 -17.48
CA THR A 137 13.39 17.56 -18.09
C THR A 137 12.03 17.20 -18.68
N GLY A 138 10.95 17.82 -18.19
CA GLY A 138 9.56 17.48 -18.51
C GLY A 138 9.09 16.17 -17.88
N GLU A 139 9.85 15.61 -16.94
CA GLU A 139 9.49 14.37 -16.25
C GLU A 139 8.42 14.64 -15.17
N GLU A 140 7.56 13.65 -14.95
CA GLU A 140 6.53 13.68 -13.91
C GLU A 140 7.17 13.56 -12.52
N VAL A 141 6.76 14.44 -11.60
CA VAL A 141 7.23 14.44 -10.21
C VAL A 141 6.03 14.23 -9.29
N GLU A 142 6.09 13.20 -8.44
CA GLU A 142 5.08 12.97 -7.41
C GLU A 142 5.24 14.02 -6.30
N GLU A 143 4.18 14.80 -6.07
CA GLU A 143 4.16 15.88 -5.09
C GLU A 143 3.48 15.45 -3.81
N PHE A 144 4.10 15.71 -2.65
CA PHE A 144 3.51 15.39 -1.36
C PHE A 144 2.46 16.40 -0.87
N LEU A 145 2.43 17.61 -1.44
CA LEU A 145 1.45 18.61 -1.07
C LEU A 145 0.64 19.06 -2.28
N PRO A 146 -0.67 19.28 -2.09
CA PRO A 146 -1.55 19.72 -3.16
C PRO A 146 -1.19 21.10 -3.71
N PHE A 147 -0.54 21.95 -2.90
CA PHE A 147 -0.18 23.31 -3.28
C PHE A 147 1.04 23.37 -4.21
N ALA A 148 1.82 22.28 -4.26
CA ALA A 148 2.92 22.10 -5.21
C ALA A 148 2.48 21.37 -6.49
N ALA A 149 1.29 20.76 -6.47
CA ALA A 149 0.77 19.97 -7.57
C ALA A 149 0.15 20.83 -8.68
N GLU A 150 0.37 20.42 -9.93
CA GLU A 150 -0.26 21.03 -11.10
C GLU A 150 -1.40 20.17 -11.65
N HIS A 151 -1.33 18.86 -11.45
CA HIS A 151 -2.27 17.89 -11.97
C HIS A 151 -2.60 16.80 -10.94
N MET A 152 -3.67 16.07 -11.25
CA MET A 152 -4.08 14.88 -10.52
C MET A 152 -3.99 13.66 -11.43
N ASN A 153 -3.20 12.67 -11.03
CA ASN A 153 -3.07 11.40 -11.71
C ASN A 153 -3.96 10.35 -11.04
N ASN A 154 -5.05 9.96 -11.71
CA ASN A 154 -5.98 8.93 -11.21
C ASN A 154 -5.73 7.57 -11.85
N SER A 155 -4.59 7.38 -12.51
CA SER A 155 -4.30 6.22 -13.35
C SER A 155 -4.13 4.92 -12.57
N ILE A 156 -4.11 4.94 -11.24
CA ILE A 156 -4.12 3.76 -10.36
C ILE A 156 -5.40 3.61 -9.52
N SER A 157 -6.41 4.46 -9.74
CA SER A 157 -7.75 4.31 -9.18
C SER A 157 -8.62 3.35 -10.01
N ILE A 158 -9.66 2.75 -9.42
CA ILE A 158 -10.55 1.80 -10.10
C ILE A 158 -11.85 2.51 -10.51
N PRO A 159 -12.10 2.75 -11.81
CA PRO A 159 -13.35 3.37 -12.25
C PRO A 159 -14.61 2.56 -11.89
N PRO A 160 -15.81 3.15 -11.98
CA PRO A 160 -17.06 2.44 -11.70
C PRO A 160 -17.22 1.18 -12.54
N LEU A 161 -17.56 0.06 -11.90
CA LEU A 161 -17.81 -1.24 -12.55
C LEU A 161 -16.59 -1.85 -13.26
N GLU A 162 -15.41 -1.23 -13.13
CA GLU A 162 -14.17 -1.73 -13.69
C GLU A 162 -13.44 -2.64 -12.71
N THR A 163 -12.56 -3.48 -13.27
CA THR A 163 -11.67 -4.36 -12.51
C THR A 163 -10.22 -4.00 -12.80
N ARG A 164 -9.41 -3.90 -11.74
CA ARG A 164 -7.96 -3.86 -11.85
C ARG A 164 -7.35 -5.18 -11.42
N THR A 165 -6.59 -5.78 -12.33
CA THR A 165 -5.79 -6.97 -12.08
C THR A 165 -4.39 -6.56 -11.66
N ASN A 166 -3.96 -7.05 -10.51
CA ASN A 166 -2.63 -6.80 -9.98
C ASN A 166 -1.89 -8.13 -9.83
N THR A 167 -0.76 -8.26 -10.51
CA THR A 167 0.02 -9.50 -10.59
C THR A 167 1.17 -9.51 -9.59
N TYR A 168 1.47 -10.67 -9.01
CA TYR A 168 2.67 -10.93 -8.24
C TYR A 168 3.39 -12.14 -8.84
N ASP A 169 4.67 -11.99 -9.17
CA ASP A 169 5.53 -13.06 -9.68
C ASP A 169 6.47 -13.50 -8.56
N VAL A 170 5.95 -14.32 -7.63
CA VAL A 170 6.65 -14.68 -6.38
C VAL A 170 7.68 -15.78 -6.65
N PRO A 171 8.99 -15.54 -6.49
CA PRO A 171 9.99 -16.59 -6.63
C PRO A 171 9.91 -17.56 -5.44
N LEU A 172 9.67 -18.83 -5.70
CA LEU A 172 9.65 -19.86 -4.66
C LEU A 172 11.05 -20.40 -4.37
N PRO A 173 11.39 -20.70 -3.11
CA PRO A 173 12.58 -21.49 -2.77
C PRO A 173 12.55 -22.89 -3.40
N ALA A 174 13.72 -23.45 -3.70
CA ALA A 174 13.83 -24.80 -4.26
C ALA A 174 13.46 -25.91 -3.25
N ASP A 175 13.57 -25.60 -1.96
CA ASP A 175 13.22 -26.44 -0.82
C ASP A 175 11.85 -26.10 -0.23
N VAL A 176 11.02 -25.32 -0.93
CA VAL A 176 9.70 -24.92 -0.43
C VAL A 176 8.79 -26.13 -0.25
N GLU A 177 8.13 -26.21 0.91
CA GLU A 177 7.20 -27.30 1.22
C GLU A 177 5.76 -26.91 0.90
N GLY A 178 5.09 -27.72 0.08
CA GLY A 178 3.69 -27.52 -0.29
C GLY A 178 2.70 -28.10 0.72
N PRO A 179 1.44 -27.60 0.73
CA PRO A 179 0.92 -26.57 -0.16
C PRO A 179 1.37 -25.14 0.24
N ILE A 180 1.51 -24.27 -0.77
CA ILE A 180 1.67 -22.83 -0.54
C ILE A 180 0.29 -22.24 -0.20
N THR A 181 0.22 -21.43 0.84
CA THR A 181 -0.97 -20.67 1.22
C THR A 181 -0.78 -19.20 0.89
N ILE A 182 -1.68 -18.65 0.08
CA ILE A 182 -1.73 -17.24 -0.30
C ILE A 182 -2.93 -16.61 0.40
N ARG A 183 -2.68 -15.55 1.18
CA ARG A 183 -3.70 -14.75 1.85
C ARG A 183 -3.62 -13.31 1.37
N ALA A 184 -4.73 -12.79 0.85
CA ALA A 184 -4.83 -11.41 0.40
C ALA A 184 -5.97 -10.66 1.11
N ARG A 185 -5.76 -9.38 1.44
CA ARG A 185 -6.79 -8.46 1.96
C ARG A 185 -6.75 -7.13 1.21
N LEU A 186 -7.91 -6.50 1.04
CA LEU A 186 -7.99 -5.11 0.57
C LEU A 186 -8.22 -4.20 1.78
N LEU A 187 -7.25 -3.33 2.05
CA LEU A 187 -7.21 -2.45 3.20
C LEU A 187 -7.39 -0.99 2.77
N PHE A 188 -7.88 -0.18 3.69
CA PHE A 188 -8.11 1.24 3.47
C PHE A 188 -7.89 2.04 4.75
N ARG A 189 -7.31 3.23 4.66
CA ARG A 189 -7.39 4.24 5.71
C ARG A 189 -7.57 5.64 5.15
N ALA A 190 -8.07 6.53 6.00
CA ALA A 190 -8.57 7.84 5.58
C ALA A 190 -7.48 8.87 5.36
N PHE A 191 -6.35 8.75 6.08
CA PHE A 191 -5.14 9.58 5.98
C PHE A 191 -3.90 8.66 6.01
N PRO A 192 -2.78 8.97 5.35
CA PRO A 192 -1.50 8.37 5.67
C PRO A 192 -1.03 8.93 7.02
N PRO A 193 -0.48 8.11 7.93
CA PRO A 193 0.10 8.57 9.19
C PRO A 193 1.16 9.62 8.98
N ARG A 194 2.07 9.43 8.02
CA ARG A 194 3.04 10.45 7.59
C ARG A 194 2.41 11.83 7.36
N PHE A 195 1.24 11.89 6.75
CA PHE A 195 0.56 13.15 6.48
C PHE A 195 -0.01 13.78 7.74
N LEU A 196 -0.58 12.97 8.64
CA LEU A 196 -1.03 13.45 9.94
C LEU A 196 0.14 13.96 10.78
N ARG A 197 1.29 13.27 10.76
CA ARG A 197 2.52 13.68 11.45
C ARG A 197 3.11 14.96 10.86
N PHE A 198 3.13 15.10 9.53
CA PHE A 198 3.48 16.37 8.88
C PHE A 198 2.57 17.52 9.34
N LEU A 199 1.25 17.32 9.39
CA LEU A 199 0.32 18.35 9.90
C LEU A 199 0.54 18.66 11.38
N ALA A 200 0.91 17.67 12.20
CA ALA A 200 1.27 17.86 13.60
C ALA A 200 2.49 18.79 13.73
N GLU A 201 3.55 18.55 12.94
CA GLU A 201 4.73 19.42 12.89
C GLU A 201 4.37 20.86 12.47
N GLN A 202 3.55 21.01 11.43
CA GLN A 202 3.14 22.34 10.93
C GLN A 202 2.21 23.10 11.90
N THR A 203 1.55 22.40 12.82
CA THR A 203 0.60 22.97 13.79
C THR A 203 1.06 22.84 15.23
N ALA A 204 2.35 22.56 15.46
CA ALA A 204 2.92 22.30 16.77
C ALA A 204 2.72 23.44 17.79
N GLU A 205 2.54 24.68 17.34
CA GLU A 205 2.22 25.81 18.23
C GLU A 205 0.78 25.80 18.78
N PHE A 206 -0.11 24.99 18.18
CA PHE A 206 -1.53 24.92 18.49
C PHE A 206 -1.96 23.59 19.12
N ASP A 207 -1.07 22.60 19.22
CA ASP A 207 -1.36 21.26 19.76
C ASP A 207 -2.65 20.62 19.19
N LEU A 208 -2.91 20.79 17.89
CA LEU A 208 -4.15 20.34 17.25
C LEU A 208 -4.13 18.85 16.87
N ILE A 209 -2.95 18.33 16.57
CA ILE A 209 -2.72 16.94 16.16
C ILE A 209 -1.58 16.40 17.02
N ASP A 210 -1.87 15.29 17.70
CA ASP A 210 -0.94 14.52 18.53
C ASP A 210 -0.99 13.05 18.11
N GLU A 211 -0.08 12.23 18.65
CA GLU A 211 -0.03 10.80 18.31
C GLU A 211 -1.35 10.08 18.62
N ALA A 212 -2.02 10.46 19.72
CA ALA A 212 -3.33 9.92 20.06
C ALA A 212 -4.42 10.23 18.99
N LEU A 213 -4.23 11.26 18.18
CA LEU A 213 -5.05 11.50 16.99
C LEU A 213 -4.65 10.61 15.82
N VAL A 214 -3.35 10.42 15.60
CA VAL A 214 -2.83 9.49 14.58
C VAL A 214 -3.36 8.07 14.81
N ASP A 215 -3.33 7.57 16.05
CA ASP A 215 -3.83 6.23 16.44
C ASP A 215 -5.32 6.01 16.15
N ARG A 216 -6.09 7.11 16.07
CA ARG A 216 -7.53 7.06 15.78
C ARG A 216 -7.80 6.86 14.29
N ASN A 217 -6.80 6.93 13.42
CA ASN A 217 -6.90 6.72 11.98
C ASN A 217 -6.97 5.23 11.62
N LYS A 218 -8.09 4.60 11.95
CA LYS A 218 -8.27 3.15 11.84
C LYS A 218 -8.20 2.63 10.41
N ILE A 219 -7.50 1.50 10.25
CA ILE A 219 -7.51 0.72 9.02
C ILE A 219 -8.83 -0.04 8.93
N VAL A 220 -9.47 0.08 7.77
CA VAL A 220 -10.69 -0.62 7.40
C VAL A 220 -10.35 -1.73 6.42
N GLU A 221 -10.65 -2.95 6.80
CA GLU A 221 -10.69 -4.08 5.88
C GLU A 221 -11.89 -3.93 4.92
N MET A 222 -11.64 -3.39 3.72
CA MET A 222 -12.66 -3.21 2.68
C MET A 222 -13.13 -4.56 2.15
N VAL A 223 -12.18 -5.46 1.86
CA VAL A 223 -12.47 -6.84 1.50
C VAL A 223 -11.65 -7.74 2.40
N GLY A 224 -12.34 -8.60 3.13
CA GLY A 224 -11.70 -9.52 4.05
C GLY A 224 -10.86 -10.61 3.38
N PRO A 225 -10.14 -11.38 4.19
CA PRO A 225 -9.10 -12.26 3.69
C PRO A 225 -9.64 -13.30 2.71
N LYS A 226 -9.06 -13.29 1.51
CA LYS A 226 -9.18 -14.37 0.54
C LYS A 226 -7.96 -15.26 0.70
N THR A 227 -8.19 -16.53 1.02
CA THR A 227 -7.15 -17.53 1.19
C THR A 227 -7.30 -18.59 0.11
N VAL A 228 -6.23 -18.84 -0.64
CA VAL A 228 -6.15 -19.87 -1.68
C VAL A 228 -4.87 -20.67 -1.48
N THR A 229 -4.90 -21.94 -1.87
CA THR A 229 -3.74 -22.85 -1.73
C THR A 229 -3.29 -23.36 -3.09
N VAL A 230 -1.98 -23.49 -3.28
CA VAL A 230 -1.38 -24.03 -4.50
C VAL A 230 -0.57 -25.27 -4.14
N ILE A 231 -0.73 -26.34 -4.91
CA ILE A 231 0.04 -27.57 -4.70
C ILE A 231 1.46 -27.36 -5.21
N VAL A 232 2.46 -27.73 -4.41
CA VAL A 232 3.86 -27.75 -4.86
C VAL A 232 4.17 -29.13 -5.44
N ILE A 233 4.71 -29.14 -6.66
CA ILE A 233 5.21 -30.33 -7.35
C ILE A 233 6.76 -30.27 -7.33
N PRO A 234 7.45 -31.42 -7.18
CA PRO A 234 8.91 -31.48 -7.28
C PRO A 234 9.47 -30.95 -8.59
#